data_AF-A0A523QAA3-F1
#
_entry.id   AF-A0A523QAA3-F1
#
_cell.length_a   1.000
_cell.length_b   1.000
_cell.length_c   1.000
_cell.angle_alpha   90.00
_cell.angle_beta   90.00
_cell.angle_gamma   90.00
#
_symmetry.space_group_name_H-M   'P 1'
#
loop_
_entity.id
_entity.type
_entity.pdbx_description
1 polymer ?
#
loop_
_entity_poly.entity_id
_entity_poly.type
_entity_poly.pdbx_seq_one_letter_code
_entity_poly.pdbx_strand_id
1 'polypeptide(L)'
;MKQRCPLCDLGPIEVRIALAFMVAFCAQGVAPPIEPVPLDSALAVLLVVQQLLIGLSLGFAVRIIFAALEFAGEVSGLQMGMNFAGFFDPVLASQGTAIGRFYATLVGFLFIVLNGHLTVIHAVVQSLTVFPVGPEPFAFLRSTMPHTWGAEVFSMGLWIAMPIIAVLLFVNVVLGVISRVAPQVNIFSIGFPITMGLGLISMMMMLPLLQTPFVAALDRMLNLFR
;
A
#
# COMPACT_ATOMS: atom_id res chain seq x y z
N MET A 1 3.40 14.08 -9.84
CA MET A 1 3.17 12.68 -10.30
C MET A 1 4.41 11.80 -10.10
N LYS A 2 4.87 11.62 -8.87
CA LYS A 2 5.97 10.68 -8.53
C LYS A 2 5.58 9.88 -7.29
N GLN A 3 4.52 9.07 -7.42
CA GLN A 3 4.18 8.04 -6.43
C GLN A 3 5.01 6.79 -6.74
N ARG A 4 6.30 6.83 -6.40
CA ARG A 4 7.16 5.64 -6.37
C ARG A 4 7.18 5.10 -4.94
N CYS A 5 7.25 3.77 -4.83
CA CYS A 5 7.24 3.04 -3.56
C CYS A 5 8.34 3.58 -2.60
N PRO A 6 8.00 4.01 -1.37
CA PRO A 6 8.92 4.74 -0.49
C PRO A 6 10.17 3.95 -0.04
N LEU A 7 10.18 2.62 -0.18
CA LEU A 7 11.36 1.79 0.11
C LEU A 7 12.27 1.50 -1.09
N CYS A 8 11.80 1.65 -2.32
CA CYS A 8 12.56 1.24 -3.51
C CYS A 8 13.54 2.31 -4.04
N ASP A 9 13.48 3.55 -3.53
CA ASP A 9 14.32 4.67 -3.98
C ASP A 9 15.56 4.90 -3.08
N LEU A 10 15.86 4.01 -2.10
CA LEU A 10 17.02 4.18 -1.20
C LEU A 10 18.38 3.79 -1.80
N GLY A 11 18.45 3.26 -3.02
CA GLY A 11 19.71 2.81 -3.63
C GLY A 11 19.87 3.25 -5.09
N PRO A 12 21.12 3.44 -5.57
CA PRO A 12 21.39 3.68 -6.98
C PRO A 12 20.81 2.56 -7.84
N ILE A 13 20.38 2.89 -9.06
CA ILE A 13 19.72 1.94 -9.98
C ILE A 13 20.58 0.68 -10.22
N GLU A 14 21.89 0.84 -10.15
CA GLU A 14 22.91 -0.21 -10.24
C GLU A 14 22.73 -1.30 -9.18
N VAL A 15 22.46 -0.93 -7.93
CA VAL A 15 22.27 -1.88 -6.82
C VAL A 15 21.00 -2.70 -7.02
N ARG A 16 19.94 -2.08 -7.53
CA ARG A 16 18.67 -2.78 -7.81
C ARG A 16 18.84 -3.82 -8.92
N ILE A 17 19.59 -3.47 -9.98
CA ILE A 17 19.87 -4.38 -11.08
C ILE A 17 20.76 -5.53 -10.61
N ALA A 18 21.81 -5.24 -9.82
CA ALA A 18 22.69 -6.27 -9.27
C ALA A 18 21.94 -7.26 -8.36
N LEU A 19 21.03 -6.75 -7.51
CA LEU A 19 20.24 -7.58 -6.60
C LEU A 19 19.21 -8.42 -7.36
N ALA A 20 18.54 -7.85 -8.37
CA ALA A 20 17.65 -8.60 -9.25
C ALA A 20 18.39 -9.72 -10.01
N PHE A 21 19.60 -9.44 -10.50
CA PHE A 21 20.44 -10.44 -11.15
C PHE A 21 20.85 -11.56 -10.19
N MET A 22 21.25 -11.21 -8.96
CA MET A 22 21.60 -12.19 -7.93
C MET A 22 20.42 -13.11 -7.58
N VAL A 23 19.22 -12.54 -7.41
CA VAL A 23 18.00 -13.33 -7.15
C VAL A 23 17.67 -14.24 -8.33
N ALA A 24 17.77 -13.74 -9.57
CA ALA A 24 17.53 -14.54 -10.77
C ALA A 24 18.52 -15.71 -10.89
N PHE A 25 19.80 -15.47 -10.61
CA PHE A 25 20.83 -16.51 -10.60
C PHE A 25 20.54 -17.59 -9.54
N CYS A 26 20.14 -17.20 -8.33
CA CYS A 26 19.74 -18.18 -7.30
C CYS A 26 18.46 -18.94 -7.67
N ALA A 27 17.51 -18.28 -8.34
CA ALA A 27 16.22 -18.87 -8.73
C ALA A 27 16.33 -19.86 -9.90
N GLN A 28 17.45 -19.89 -10.63
CA GLN A 28 17.63 -20.79 -11.77
C GLN A 28 17.45 -22.27 -11.41
N GLY A 29 17.75 -22.66 -10.17
CA GLY A 29 17.63 -24.05 -9.71
C GLY A 29 16.19 -24.48 -9.45
N VAL A 30 15.24 -23.54 -9.36
CA VAL A 30 13.82 -23.79 -9.10
C VAL A 30 12.97 -23.58 -10.37
N ALA A 31 13.48 -22.81 -11.32
CA ALA A 31 12.76 -22.51 -12.56
C ALA A 31 12.56 -23.78 -13.41
N PRO A 32 11.35 -24.01 -13.95
CA PRO A 32 11.10 -25.13 -14.86
C PRO A 32 11.93 -24.98 -16.15
N PRO A 33 12.35 -26.10 -16.77
CA PRO A 33 13.12 -26.05 -18.01
C PRO A 33 12.31 -25.38 -19.12
N ILE A 34 12.93 -24.39 -19.77
CA ILE A 34 12.33 -23.64 -20.88
C ILE A 34 12.88 -24.23 -22.18
N GLU A 35 12.01 -24.41 -23.18
CA GLU A 35 12.48 -24.77 -24.53
C GLU A 35 13.40 -23.68 -25.09
N PRO A 36 14.51 -24.04 -25.75
CA PRO A 36 15.44 -23.06 -26.27
C PRO A 36 14.78 -22.23 -27.39
N VAL A 37 14.40 -20.99 -27.04
CA VAL A 37 13.85 -20.01 -27.98
C VAL A 37 14.98 -19.14 -28.54
N PRO A 38 15.07 -18.94 -29.87
CA PRO A 38 16.04 -18.03 -30.47
C PRO A 38 15.83 -16.59 -29.99
N LEU A 39 16.90 -15.93 -29.52
CA LEU A 39 16.87 -14.57 -28.96
C LEU A 39 16.50 -13.49 -29.99
N ASP A 40 16.65 -13.78 -31.28
CA ASP A 40 16.32 -12.94 -32.42
C ASP A 40 14.83 -13.05 -32.84
N SER A 41 14.08 -13.98 -32.25
CA SER A 41 12.68 -14.20 -32.60
C SER A 41 11.75 -13.19 -31.92
N ALA A 42 10.67 -12.80 -32.60
CA ALA A 42 9.59 -12.00 -32.02
C ALA A 42 8.94 -12.70 -30.80
N LEU A 43 9.05 -14.03 -30.74
CA LEU A 43 8.57 -14.84 -29.62
C LEU A 43 9.40 -14.60 -28.36
N ALA A 44 10.73 -14.45 -28.45
CA ALA A 44 11.57 -14.11 -27.30
C ALA A 44 11.18 -12.77 -26.66
N VAL A 45 10.90 -11.75 -27.49
CA VAL A 45 10.44 -10.44 -27.00
C VAL A 45 9.10 -10.57 -26.27
N LEU A 46 8.16 -11.36 -26.82
CA LEU A 46 6.86 -11.60 -26.21
C LEU A 46 6.99 -12.26 -24.83
N LEU A 47 7.85 -13.27 -24.69
CA LEU A 47 8.09 -13.97 -23.43
C LEU A 47 8.71 -13.05 -22.36
N VAL A 48 9.64 -12.17 -22.76
CA VAL A 48 10.21 -11.16 -21.85
C VAL A 48 9.13 -10.19 -21.37
N VAL A 49 8.28 -9.69 -22.29
CA VAL A 49 7.17 -8.81 -21.94
C VAL A 49 6.21 -9.49 -20.97
N GLN A 50 5.88 -10.76 -21.20
CA GLN A 50 5.03 -11.54 -20.30
C GLN A 50 5.61 -11.60 -18.88
N GLN A 51 6.89 -11.96 -18.73
CA GLN A 51 7.53 -12.06 -17.41
C GLN A 51 7.67 -10.69 -16.73
N LEU A 52 7.91 -9.64 -17.50
CA LEU A 52 7.92 -8.27 -16.99
C LEU A 52 6.54 -7.87 -16.46
N LEU A 53 5.46 -8.21 -17.17
CA LEU A 53 4.09 -7.92 -16.74
C LEU A 53 3.71 -8.68 -15.46
N ILE A 54 4.12 -9.95 -15.33
CA ILE A 54 3.90 -10.74 -14.11
C ILE A 54 4.63 -10.09 -12.93
N GLY A 55 5.94 -9.78 -13.09
CA GLY A 55 6.72 -9.11 -12.05
C GLY A 55 6.15 -7.73 -11.68
N LEU A 56 5.71 -6.96 -12.67
CA LEU A 56 5.05 -5.66 -12.45
C LEU A 56 3.75 -5.83 -11.66
N SER A 57 2.94 -6.83 -11.99
CA SER A 57 1.68 -7.10 -11.29
C SER A 57 1.89 -7.48 -9.83
N LEU A 58 2.92 -8.28 -9.53
CA LEU A 58 3.29 -8.65 -8.17
C LEU A 58 3.78 -7.43 -7.37
N GLY A 59 4.66 -6.62 -7.96
CA GLY A 59 5.09 -5.36 -7.35
C GLY A 59 3.94 -4.38 -7.12
N PHE A 60 2.98 -4.34 -8.05
CA PHE A 60 1.77 -3.53 -7.93
C PHE A 60 0.84 -4.01 -6.81
N ALA A 61 0.65 -5.33 -6.65
CA ALA A 61 -0.11 -5.92 -5.55
C ALA A 61 0.46 -5.51 -4.18
N VAL A 62 1.79 -5.56 -4.03
CA VAL A 62 2.45 -5.09 -2.79
C VAL A 62 2.25 -3.58 -2.60
N ARG A 63 2.41 -2.76 -3.66
CA ARG A 63 2.21 -1.31 -3.57
C ARG A 63 0.79 -0.93 -3.14
N ILE A 64 -0.21 -1.73 -3.51
CA ILE A 64 -1.61 -1.55 -3.14
C ILE A 64 -1.82 -1.69 -1.63
N ILE A 65 -1.15 -2.65 -0.98
CA ILE A 65 -1.21 -2.78 0.48
C ILE A 65 -0.65 -1.52 1.14
N PHE A 66 0.50 -1.03 0.69
CA PHE A 66 1.07 0.21 1.21
C PHE A 66 0.14 1.40 0.98
N ALA A 67 -0.49 1.48 -0.20
CA ALA A 67 -1.43 2.55 -0.53
C ALA A 67 -2.68 2.52 0.37
N ALA A 68 -3.17 1.33 0.74
CA ALA A 68 -4.31 1.18 1.64
C ALA A 68 -4.02 1.73 3.05
N LEU A 69 -2.84 1.44 3.60
CA LEU A 69 -2.45 1.95 4.92
C LEU A 69 -2.09 3.45 4.89
N GLU A 70 -1.45 3.92 3.81
CA GLU A 70 -1.23 5.36 3.57
C GLU A 70 -2.57 6.10 3.52
N PHE A 71 -3.56 5.55 2.80
CA PHE A 71 -4.90 6.09 2.72
C PHE A 71 -5.60 6.11 4.08
N ALA A 72 -5.49 5.04 4.88
CA ALA A 72 -6.06 5.00 6.22
C ALA A 72 -5.49 6.11 7.13
N GLY A 73 -4.18 6.34 7.07
CA GLY A 73 -3.52 7.43 7.78
C GLY A 73 -3.98 8.81 7.29
N GLU A 74 -4.12 8.99 5.98
CA GLU A 74 -4.57 10.24 5.39
C GLU A 74 -6.01 10.58 5.80
N VAL A 75 -6.94 9.63 5.67
CA VAL A 75 -8.34 9.82 6.09
C VAL A 75 -8.43 10.14 7.58
N SER A 76 -7.63 9.46 8.41
CA SER A 76 -7.56 9.74 9.85
C SER A 76 -7.05 11.16 10.13
N GLY A 77 -5.98 11.59 9.44
CA GLY A 77 -5.44 12.95 9.55
C GLY A 77 -6.39 14.04 9.09
N LEU A 78 -7.16 13.78 8.02
CA LEU A 78 -8.20 14.67 7.53
C LEU A 78 -9.31 14.87 8.58
N GLN A 79 -9.74 13.80 9.25
CA GLN A 79 -10.78 13.91 10.29
C GLN A 79 -10.31 14.62 11.56
N MET A 80 -9.01 14.61 11.86
CA MET A 80 -8.46 15.41 12.97
C MET A 80 -8.39 16.91 12.64
N GLY A 81 -8.61 17.30 11.38
CA GLY A 81 -8.56 18.69 10.92
C GLY A 81 -7.17 19.15 10.46
N MET A 82 -6.17 18.26 10.38
CA MET A 82 -4.77 18.62 10.07
C MET A 82 -4.51 19.08 8.63
N ASN A 83 -5.52 19.07 7.76
CA ASN A 83 -5.42 19.56 6.38
C ASN A 83 -6.46 20.64 6.06
N PHE A 84 -6.80 21.49 7.03
CA PHE A 84 -7.78 22.57 6.80
C PHE A 84 -7.27 23.59 5.76
N ALA A 85 -5.96 23.83 5.71
CA ALA A 85 -5.33 24.73 4.75
C ALA A 85 -5.38 24.20 3.30
N GLY A 86 -5.36 22.87 3.11
CA GLY A 86 -5.47 22.25 1.79
C GLY A 86 -6.82 22.48 1.11
N PHE A 87 -7.87 22.84 1.86
CA PHE A 87 -9.16 23.22 1.25
C PHE A 87 -9.11 24.58 0.56
N PHE A 88 -8.20 25.47 0.98
CA PHE A 88 -8.08 26.82 0.44
C PHE A 88 -6.93 26.96 -0.55
N ASP A 89 -5.89 26.12 -0.44
CA ASP A 89 -4.76 26.10 -1.36
C ASP A 89 -4.43 24.66 -1.82
N PRO A 90 -4.62 24.34 -3.12
CA PRO A 90 -4.33 23.01 -3.67
C PRO A 90 -2.84 22.63 -3.61
N VAL A 91 -1.92 23.61 -3.52
CA VAL A 91 -0.49 23.35 -3.35
C VAL A 91 -0.24 22.73 -1.96
N LEU A 92 -0.88 23.27 -0.92
CA LEU A 92 -0.84 22.70 0.43
C LEU A 92 -1.61 21.39 0.52
N ALA A 93 -2.71 21.22 -0.21
CA ALA A 93 -3.46 19.97 -0.30
C ALA A 93 -2.60 18.80 -0.83
N SER A 94 -1.67 19.10 -1.75
CA SER A 94 -0.80 18.09 -2.36
C SER A 94 0.27 17.52 -1.41
N GLN A 95 0.52 18.17 -0.27
CA GLN A 95 1.56 17.75 0.68
C GLN A 95 1.13 16.55 1.56
N GLY A 96 -0.17 16.19 1.56
CA GLY A 96 -0.72 15.16 2.44
C GLY A 96 -0.65 15.52 3.92
N THR A 97 -1.34 14.77 4.78
CA THR A 97 -1.33 14.99 6.22
C THR A 97 -0.04 14.49 6.88
N ALA A 98 0.33 15.09 8.01
CA ALA A 98 1.44 14.60 8.83
C ALA A 98 1.23 13.15 9.30
N ILE A 99 -0.01 12.78 9.62
CA ILE A 99 -0.38 11.40 9.98
C ILE A 99 -0.24 10.46 8.79
N GLY A 100 -0.69 10.84 7.59
CA GLY A 100 -0.50 10.04 6.38
C GLY A 100 0.97 9.70 6.14
N ARG A 101 1.86 10.69 6.28
CA ARG A 101 3.32 10.49 6.17
C ARG A 101 3.89 9.61 7.29
N PHE A 102 3.39 9.77 8.51
CA PHE A 102 3.77 8.93 9.64
C PHE A 102 3.39 7.46 9.39
N TYR A 103 2.15 7.20 8.94
CA TYR A 103 1.69 5.87 8.56
C TYR A 103 2.53 5.30 7.42
N ALA A 104 2.82 6.07 6.37
CA ALA A 104 3.67 5.64 5.26
C ALA A 104 5.04 5.12 5.75
N THR A 105 5.66 5.87 6.68
CA THR A 105 6.96 5.51 7.27
C THR A 105 6.85 4.29 8.17
N LEU A 106 5.81 4.24 9.00
CA LEU A 106 5.56 3.14 9.93
C LEU A 106 5.33 1.82 9.20
N VAL A 107 4.53 1.83 8.13
CA VAL A 107 4.29 0.66 7.29
C VAL A 107 5.57 0.18 6.64
N GLY A 108 6.45 1.11 6.26
CA GLY A 108 7.76 0.77 5.76
C GLY A 108 8.63 0.03 6.76
N PHE A 109 8.67 0.47 8.01
CA PHE A 109 9.36 -0.25 9.08
C PHE A 109 8.71 -1.60 9.37
N LEU A 110 7.38 -1.65 9.40
CA LEU A 110 6.63 -2.89 9.64
C LEU A 110 6.94 -3.94 8.57
N PHE A 111 7.03 -3.54 7.30
CA PHE A 111 7.41 -4.43 6.20
C PHE A 111 8.82 -5.03 6.38
N ILE A 112 9.78 -4.26 6.90
CA ILE A 112 11.13 -4.76 7.17
C ILE A 112 11.13 -5.71 8.37
N VAL A 113 10.49 -5.33 9.49
CA VAL A 113 10.44 -6.12 10.73
C VAL A 113 9.75 -7.47 10.51
N LEU A 114 8.69 -7.50 9.69
CA LEU A 114 7.96 -8.73 9.37
C LEU A 114 8.62 -9.56 8.27
N ASN A 115 9.84 -9.21 7.84
CA ASN A 115 10.53 -9.86 6.72
C ASN A 115 9.70 -9.90 5.43
N GLY A 116 8.85 -8.88 5.19
CA GLY A 116 7.99 -8.83 4.02
C GLY A 116 8.76 -8.89 2.70
N HIS A 117 9.99 -8.39 2.69
CA HIS A 117 10.90 -8.49 1.55
C HIS A 117 11.24 -9.95 1.17
N LEU A 118 11.48 -10.83 2.17
CA LEU A 118 11.70 -12.27 1.92
C LEU A 118 10.43 -12.94 1.40
N THR A 119 9.26 -12.60 1.95
CA THR A 119 7.98 -13.15 1.51
C THR A 119 7.67 -12.78 0.05
N VAL A 120 8.00 -11.54 -0.35
CA VAL A 120 7.87 -11.08 -1.74
C VAL A 120 8.82 -11.82 -2.67
N ILE A 121 10.09 -12.01 -2.29
CA ILE A 121 11.05 -12.80 -3.08
C ILE A 121 10.55 -14.24 -3.24
N HIS A 122 10.05 -14.85 -2.17
CA HIS A 122 9.48 -16.20 -2.23
C HIS A 122 8.29 -16.28 -3.18
N ALA A 123 7.39 -15.29 -3.17
CA ALA A 123 6.28 -15.21 -4.10
C ALA A 123 6.73 -15.06 -5.57
N VAL A 124 7.81 -14.30 -5.83
CA VAL A 124 8.42 -14.19 -7.17
C VAL A 124 8.99 -15.51 -7.64
N VAL A 125 9.65 -16.28 -6.77
CA VAL A 125 10.19 -17.59 -7.16
C VAL A 125 9.07 -18.58 -7.43
N GLN A 126 8.01 -18.58 -6.62
CA GLN A 126 6.85 -19.44 -6.83
C GLN A 126 6.07 -19.09 -8.10
N SER A 127 5.97 -17.80 -8.45
CA SER A 127 5.25 -17.37 -9.65
C SER A 127 5.87 -17.94 -10.95
N LEU A 128 7.17 -18.26 -10.96
CA LEU A 128 7.83 -18.93 -12.08
C LEU A 128 7.32 -20.38 -12.30
N THR A 129 6.86 -21.04 -11.25
CA THR A 129 6.27 -22.39 -11.33
C THR A 129 4.78 -22.36 -11.64
N VAL A 130 4.05 -21.37 -11.13
CA VAL A 130 2.60 -21.22 -11.34
C VAL A 130 2.30 -20.67 -12.73
N PHE A 131 3.11 -19.71 -13.20
CA PHE A 131 2.99 -19.07 -14.51
C PHE A 131 4.24 -19.38 -15.35
N PRO A 132 4.36 -20.60 -15.89
CA PRO A 132 5.52 -20.97 -16.71
C PRO A 132 5.60 -20.11 -17.97
N VAL A 133 6.82 -19.98 -18.48
CA VAL A 133 7.10 -19.32 -19.76
C VAL A 133 6.43 -20.12 -20.87
N GLY A 134 5.47 -19.53 -21.58
CA GLY A 134 4.64 -20.24 -22.55
C GLY A 134 3.92 -19.30 -23.52
N PRO A 135 3.25 -19.85 -24.54
CA PRO A 135 2.66 -19.08 -25.63
C PRO A 135 1.37 -18.31 -25.25
N GLU A 136 0.84 -18.48 -24.04
CA GLU A 136 -0.32 -17.73 -23.54
C GLU A 136 0.09 -16.59 -22.59
N PRO A 137 0.43 -15.39 -23.10
CA PRO A 137 0.94 -14.30 -22.28
C PRO A 137 -0.06 -13.68 -21.30
N PHE A 138 -1.37 -13.89 -21.50
CA PHE A 138 -2.43 -13.28 -20.69
C PHE A 138 -3.17 -14.24 -19.76
N ALA A 139 -2.72 -15.50 -19.64
CA ALA A 139 -3.36 -16.47 -18.75
C ALA A 139 -3.39 -15.96 -17.28
N PHE A 140 -2.35 -15.25 -16.85
CA PHE A 140 -2.25 -14.68 -15.50
C PHE A 140 -3.28 -13.57 -15.20
N LEU A 141 -3.77 -12.83 -16.21
CA LEU A 141 -4.78 -11.77 -15.98
C LEU A 141 -6.10 -12.35 -15.50
N ARG A 142 -6.43 -13.58 -15.93
CA ARG A 142 -7.69 -14.25 -15.57
C ARG A 142 -7.68 -14.73 -14.12
N SER A 143 -6.54 -15.21 -13.63
CA SER A 143 -6.36 -15.67 -12.25
C SER A 143 -6.22 -14.49 -11.27
N THR A 144 -5.51 -13.45 -11.67
CA THR A 144 -5.07 -12.39 -10.76
C THR A 144 -6.08 -11.24 -10.65
N MET A 145 -7.02 -11.12 -11.60
CA MET A 145 -8.13 -10.15 -11.63
C MET A 145 -7.77 -8.73 -11.13
N PRO A 146 -6.72 -8.09 -11.68
CA PRO A 146 -6.17 -6.85 -11.14
C PRO A 146 -7.13 -5.64 -11.14
N HIS A 147 -8.24 -5.73 -11.86
CA HIS A 147 -9.30 -4.71 -11.90
C HIS A 147 -10.02 -4.54 -10.55
N THR A 148 -10.01 -5.56 -9.67
CA THR A 148 -10.65 -5.49 -8.35
C THR A 148 -9.77 -4.85 -7.28
N TRP A 149 -8.46 -4.76 -7.52
CA TRP A 149 -7.51 -4.37 -6.48
C TRP A 149 -7.66 -2.90 -6.04
N GLY A 150 -8.17 -2.04 -6.93
CA GLY A 150 -8.51 -0.67 -6.57
C GLY A 150 -9.59 -0.60 -5.47
N ALA A 151 -10.59 -1.48 -5.55
CA ALA A 151 -11.62 -1.58 -4.51
C ALA A 151 -11.03 -2.13 -3.19
N GLU A 152 -10.04 -3.02 -3.27
CA GLU A 152 -9.36 -3.55 -2.08
C GLU A 152 -8.55 -2.47 -1.34
N VAL A 153 -7.92 -1.51 -2.05
CA VAL A 153 -7.28 -0.35 -1.40
C VAL A 153 -8.26 0.39 -0.51
N PHE A 154 -9.43 0.74 -1.06
CA PHE A 154 -10.47 1.47 -0.34
C PHE A 154 -11.07 0.64 0.77
N SER A 155 -11.39 -0.64 0.54
CA SER A 155 -12.00 -1.48 1.56
C SER A 155 -11.06 -1.71 2.75
N MET A 156 -9.79 -2.05 2.48
CA MET A 156 -8.80 -2.29 3.54
C MET A 156 -8.45 -0.99 4.26
N GLY A 157 -8.19 0.09 3.52
CA GLY A 157 -7.84 1.38 4.10
C GLY A 157 -8.97 1.94 4.96
N LEU A 158 -10.23 1.83 4.49
CA LEU A 158 -11.39 2.24 5.28
C LEU A 158 -11.60 1.36 6.51
N TRP A 159 -11.43 0.03 6.38
CA TRP A 159 -11.56 -0.90 7.50
C TRP A 159 -10.54 -0.61 8.61
N ILE A 160 -9.31 -0.25 8.23
CA ILE A 160 -8.26 0.18 9.19
C ILE A 160 -8.61 1.55 9.79
N ALA A 161 -9.12 2.49 9.00
CA ALA A 161 -9.44 3.83 9.52
C ALA A 161 -10.75 3.88 10.35
N MET A 162 -11.67 2.94 10.15
CA MET A 162 -13.00 2.89 10.77
C MET A 162 -13.05 3.21 12.27
N PRO A 163 -12.24 2.61 13.15
CA PRO A 163 -12.32 2.90 14.59
C PRO A 163 -11.97 4.36 14.91
N ILE A 164 -10.97 4.94 14.24
CA ILE A 164 -10.58 6.34 14.43
C ILE A 164 -11.68 7.25 13.88
N ILE A 165 -12.20 6.92 12.69
CA ILE A 165 -13.30 7.64 12.06
C ILE A 165 -14.55 7.64 12.96
N ALA A 166 -14.91 6.51 13.55
CA ALA A 166 -16.09 6.40 14.39
C ALA A 166 -15.98 7.28 15.64
N VAL A 167 -14.82 7.30 16.30
CA VAL A 167 -14.57 8.15 17.47
C VAL A 167 -14.63 9.63 17.08
N LEU A 168 -13.96 10.03 16.00
CA LEU A 168 -13.92 11.42 15.55
C LEU A 168 -15.28 11.89 15.04
N LEU A 169 -16.04 11.04 14.35
CA LEU A 169 -17.42 11.34 13.93
C LEU A 169 -18.30 11.59 15.16
N PHE A 170 -18.22 10.75 16.19
CA PHE A 170 -18.96 10.94 17.43
C PHE A 170 -18.60 12.27 18.11
N VAL A 171 -17.31 12.60 18.20
CA VAL A 171 -16.83 13.87 18.74
C VAL A 171 -17.39 15.06 17.95
N ASN A 172 -17.37 14.99 16.62
CA ASN A 172 -17.93 16.05 15.76
C ASN A 172 -19.43 16.22 15.97
N VAL A 173 -20.19 15.14 16.15
CA VAL A 173 -21.63 15.21 16.48
C VAL A 173 -21.84 15.88 17.84
N VAL A 174 -21.05 15.51 18.86
CA VAL A 174 -21.13 16.13 20.20
C VAL A 174 -20.80 17.62 20.15
N LEU A 175 -19.73 18.02 19.44
CA LEU A 175 -19.38 19.42 19.23
C LEU A 175 -20.47 20.19 18.48
N GLY A 176 -21.11 19.54 17.49
CA GLY A 176 -22.26 20.08 16.78
C GLY A 176 -23.45 20.35 17.70
N VAL A 177 -23.76 19.45 18.63
CA VAL A 177 -24.81 19.68 19.64
C VAL A 177 -24.43 20.83 20.58
N ILE A 178 -23.18 20.88 21.05
CA ILE A 178 -22.67 21.96 21.91
C ILE A 178 -22.81 23.32 21.21
N SER A 179 -22.51 23.39 19.91
CA SER A 179 -22.65 24.62 19.12
C SER A 179 -24.06 25.21 19.14
N ARG A 180 -25.07 24.33 19.20
CA ARG A 180 -26.48 24.73 19.24
C ARG A 180 -26.91 25.20 20.63
N VAL A 181 -26.35 24.62 21.69
CA VAL A 181 -26.68 24.94 23.08
C VAL A 181 -25.96 26.21 23.55
N ALA A 182 -24.70 26.40 23.13
CA ALA A 182 -23.87 27.54 23.52
C ALA A 182 -23.24 28.22 22.29
N PRO A 183 -24.03 29.00 21.52
CA PRO A 183 -23.58 29.63 20.27
C PRO A 183 -22.48 30.70 20.47
N GLN A 184 -22.33 31.18 21.71
CA GLN A 184 -21.28 32.12 22.11
C GLN A 184 -19.87 31.49 22.24
N VAL A 185 -19.78 30.15 22.18
CA VAL A 185 -18.51 29.43 22.25
C VAL A 185 -17.95 29.23 20.84
N ASN A 186 -16.71 29.69 20.61
CA ASN A 186 -16.03 29.43 19.34
C ASN A 186 -15.65 27.94 19.23
N ILE A 187 -16.46 27.18 18.51
CA ILE A 187 -16.23 25.73 18.29
C ILE A 187 -14.91 25.46 17.59
N PHE A 188 -14.38 26.36 16.77
CA PHE A 188 -13.06 26.13 16.17
C PHE A 188 -11.94 26.18 17.21
N SER A 189 -12.04 27.07 18.20
CA SER A 189 -11.03 27.20 19.26
C SER A 189 -11.02 26.00 20.23
N ILE A 190 -12.16 25.34 20.43
CA ILE A 190 -12.28 24.21 21.36
C ILE A 190 -12.26 22.86 20.64
N GLY A 191 -12.91 22.77 19.48
CA GLY A 191 -13.08 21.54 18.73
C GLY A 191 -11.77 21.01 18.16
N PHE A 192 -10.94 21.87 17.58
CA PHE A 192 -9.68 21.45 16.96
C PHE A 192 -8.70 20.80 17.96
N PRO A 193 -8.42 21.39 19.15
CA PRO A 193 -7.62 20.72 20.17
C PRO A 193 -8.20 19.39 20.64
N ILE A 194 -9.54 19.28 20.75
CA ILE A 194 -10.21 18.05 21.18
C ILE A 194 -10.11 16.95 20.12
N THR A 195 -10.42 17.25 18.86
CA THR A 195 -10.36 16.27 17.76
C THR A 195 -8.93 15.81 17.51
N MET A 196 -7.96 16.72 17.59
CA MET A 196 -6.55 16.39 17.46
C MET A 196 -6.07 15.52 18.64
N GLY A 197 -6.40 15.90 19.88
CA GLY A 197 -6.00 15.15 21.08
C GLY A 197 -6.59 13.73 21.11
N LEU A 198 -7.91 13.61 20.91
CA LEU A 198 -8.57 12.31 20.86
C LEU A 198 -8.11 11.47 19.67
N GLY A 199 -7.92 12.10 18.51
CA GLY A 199 -7.42 11.43 17.33
C GLY A 199 -6.03 10.82 17.54
N LEU A 200 -5.10 11.55 18.16
CA LEU A 200 -3.76 11.04 18.49
C LEU A 200 -3.82 9.89 19.51
N ILE A 201 -4.68 9.98 20.52
CA ILE A 201 -4.88 8.90 21.50
C ILE A 201 -5.43 7.64 20.81
N SER A 202 -6.47 7.78 19.98
CA SER A 202 -7.05 6.66 19.23
C SER A 202 -6.02 6.03 18.28
N MET A 203 -5.21 6.85 17.60
CA MET A 203 -4.11 6.38 16.77
C MET A 203 -3.07 5.59 17.58
N MET A 204 -2.70 6.09 18.77
CA MET A 204 -1.73 5.39 19.65
C MET A 204 -2.23 4.00 20.05
N MET A 205 -3.54 3.87 20.33
CA MET A 205 -4.17 2.58 20.61
C MET A 205 -4.26 1.67 19.38
N MET A 206 -4.36 2.26 18.18
CA MET A 206 -4.44 1.53 16.91
C MET A 206 -3.10 0.93 16.48
N LEU A 207 -1.97 1.55 16.82
CA LEU A 207 -0.63 1.12 16.39
C LEU A 207 -0.32 -0.38 16.62
N PRO A 208 -0.52 -0.95 17.82
CA PRO A 208 -0.26 -2.39 18.03
C PRO A 208 -1.21 -3.28 17.22
N LEU A 209 -2.40 -2.78 16.87
CA LEU A 209 -3.40 -3.51 16.08
C LEU A 209 -3.11 -3.48 14.57
N LEU A 210 -2.14 -2.67 14.09
CA LEU A 210 -1.82 -2.58 12.66
C LEU A 210 -1.07 -3.80 12.10
N GLN A 211 -0.42 -4.59 12.96
CA GLN A 211 0.34 -5.76 12.52
C GLN A 211 -0.58 -6.83 11.89
N THR A 212 -1.72 -7.11 12.51
CA THR A 212 -2.65 -8.15 12.06
C THR A 212 -3.29 -7.87 10.69
N PRO A 213 -3.84 -6.67 10.38
CA PRO A 213 -4.37 -6.38 9.06
C PRO A 213 -3.27 -6.37 8.00
N PHE A 214 -2.06 -5.92 8.33
CA PHE A 214 -0.96 -5.88 7.38
C PHE A 214 -0.54 -7.28 6.92
N VAL A 215 -0.36 -8.21 7.86
CA VAL A 215 -0.02 -9.60 7.55
C VAL A 215 -1.15 -10.26 6.74
N ALA A 216 -2.40 -10.10 7.19
CA ALA A 216 -3.55 -10.66 6.50
C ALA A 216 -3.71 -10.13 5.06
N ALA A 217 -3.45 -8.84 4.83
CA ALA A 217 -3.48 -8.24 3.50
C ALA A 217 -2.34 -8.78 2.61
N LEU A 218 -1.15 -8.95 3.18
CA LEU A 218 0.02 -9.47 2.46
C LEU A 218 -0.19 -10.92 2.03
N ASP A 219 -0.67 -11.79 2.91
CA ASP A 219 -0.94 -13.18 2.56
C ASP A 219 -2.06 -13.29 1.51
N ARG A 220 -3.14 -12.52 1.65
CA ARG A 220 -4.25 -12.53 0.70
C ARG A 220 -3.80 -12.15 -0.72
N MET A 221 -3.00 -11.10 -0.85
CA MET A 221 -2.51 -10.64 -2.16
C MET A 221 -1.46 -11.58 -2.76
N LEU A 222 -0.55 -12.11 -1.95
CA LEU A 222 0.50 -13.00 -2.45
C LEU A 222 -0.02 -14.39 -2.78
N ASN A 223 -1.09 -14.87 -2.14
CA ASN A 223 -1.72 -16.15 -2.48
C ASN A 223 -2.31 -16.17 -3.90
N LEU A 224 -2.55 -15.01 -4.54
CA LEU A 224 -2.96 -14.96 -5.95
C LEU A 224 -1.84 -15.36 -6.91
N PHE A 225 -0.60 -15.43 -6.43
CA PHE A 225 0.61 -15.71 -7.21
C PHE A 225 1.31 -17.00 -6.80
N ARG A 226 0.77 -17.73 -5.81
CA ARG A 226 1.30 -18.98 -5.28
C ARG A 226 0.53 -20.19 -5.78
#